data_AF-A0A427Y4F2-F1
#
_entry.id   AF-A0A427Y4F2-F1
#
_cell.length_a   1.000
_cell.length_b   1.000
_cell.length_c   1.000
_cell.angle_alpha   90.00
_cell.angle_beta   90.00
_cell.angle_gamma   90.00
#
_symmetry.space_group_name_H-M   'P 1'
#
loop_
_entity.id
_entity.type
_entity.pdbx_description
1 polymer ?
#
loop_
_entity_poly.entity_id
_entity_poly.type
_entity_poly.pdbx_seq_one_letter_code
_entity_poly.pdbx_strand_id
1 'polypeptide(L)'
;MLRAARPAAQVARAVRTRGFTSTSGAPNEFLAERAAAEAHAKETTNLWKNISFYVCIPAIIGGAAWTYKLEAAHHEHLEHIKHDNGGEMPAIPDYEYLNIRKAMDTGRRRVWTLDWTGEVGQRLSSGG
;
A
#
# COMPACT_ATOMS: atom_id res chain seq x y z
N MET A 1 32.53 68.49 41.46
CA MET A 1 32.82 67.09 41.08
C MET A 1 32.25 66.86 39.68
N LEU A 2 33.10 66.71 38.66
CA LEU A 2 32.68 66.56 37.26
C LEU A 2 33.22 65.23 36.70
N ARG A 3 32.33 64.33 36.24
CA ARG A 3 32.51 63.44 35.07
C ARG A 3 31.18 62.71 34.79
N ALA A 4 30.38 63.21 33.86
CA ALA A 4 30.25 62.77 32.46
C ALA A 4 29.66 61.35 32.31
N ALA A 5 28.36 61.29 31.99
CA ALA A 5 27.68 60.07 31.55
C ALA A 5 28.21 59.64 30.17
N ARG A 6 28.57 58.36 30.03
CA ARG A 6 28.98 57.75 28.76
C ARG A 6 27.73 57.39 27.95
N PRO A 7 27.62 57.75 26.66
CA PRO A 7 26.55 57.21 25.83
C PRO A 7 26.88 55.75 25.49
N ALA A 8 25.93 54.85 25.76
CA ALA A 8 25.99 53.49 25.26
C ALA A 8 25.77 53.52 23.75
N ALA A 9 26.81 53.28 22.96
CA ALA A 9 26.68 53.12 21.52
C ALA A 9 25.91 51.81 21.25
N GLN A 10 24.65 51.92 20.84
CA GLN A 10 23.91 50.80 20.29
C GLN A 10 24.48 50.46 18.92
N VAL A 11 25.31 49.42 18.86
CA VAL A 11 25.76 48.84 17.60
C VAL A 11 24.56 48.13 16.96
N ALA A 12 23.85 48.82 16.09
CA ALA A 12 22.83 48.21 15.26
C ALA A 12 23.51 47.20 14.33
N ARG A 13 23.28 45.90 14.58
CA ARG A 13 23.74 44.83 13.70
C ARG A 13 22.95 44.95 12.39
N ALA A 14 23.59 45.46 11.34
CA ALA A 14 22.99 45.50 10.01
C ALA A 14 22.63 44.07 9.58
N VAL A 15 21.33 43.77 9.53
CA VAL A 15 20.82 42.54 8.93
C VAL A 15 21.12 42.67 7.43
N ARG A 16 22.14 41.94 6.96
CA ARG A 16 22.37 41.79 5.52
C ARG A 16 21.22 40.96 4.95
N THR A 17 20.17 41.64 4.51
CA THR A 17 19.17 41.05 3.62
C THR A 17 19.92 40.66 2.34
N ARG A 18 20.06 39.36 2.10
CA ARG A 18 20.59 38.86 0.84
C ARG A 18 19.53 39.16 -0.21
N GLY A 19 19.64 40.30 -0.88
CA GLY A 19 18.81 40.63 -2.02
C GLY A 19 19.06 39.57 -3.09
N PHE A 20 18.01 38.83 -3.46
CA PHE A 20 18.03 38.00 -4.66
C PHE A 20 18.12 38.97 -5.85
N THR A 21 19.31 39.09 -6.42
CA THR A 21 19.51 39.78 -7.71
C THR A 21 18.93 38.88 -8.80
N SER A 22 17.63 39.02 -9.05
CA SER A 22 17.02 38.58 -10.30
C SER A 22 17.59 39.46 -11.41
N THR A 23 18.56 38.94 -12.15
CA THR A 23 18.99 39.55 -13.42
C THR A 23 17.83 39.41 -14.41
N SER A 24 16.92 40.39 -14.40
CA SER A 24 15.86 40.55 -15.39
C SER A 24 16.50 40.90 -16.74
N GLY A 25 16.96 39.89 -17.49
CA GLY A 25 17.49 40.08 -18.84
C GLY A 25 18.58 39.11 -19.30
N ALA A 26 19.15 38.27 -18.42
CA ALA A 26 20.00 37.15 -18.85
C ALA A 26 19.12 35.92 -19.14
N PRO A 27 19.46 35.05 -20.11
CA PRO A 27 18.78 33.76 -20.25
C PRO A 27 18.96 33.01 -18.93
N ASN A 28 17.87 32.94 -18.14
CA ASN A 28 17.88 32.22 -16.87
C ASN A 28 18.03 30.74 -17.21
N GLU A 29 19.24 30.21 -17.08
CA GLU A 29 19.57 28.79 -17.19
C GLU A 29 18.56 27.92 -16.44
N PHE A 30 18.16 28.36 -15.24
CA PHE A 30 17.08 27.74 -14.45
C PHE A 30 15.71 27.64 -15.17
N LEU A 31 15.32 28.66 -15.94
CA LEU A 31 14.07 28.61 -16.72
C LEU A 31 14.21 27.63 -17.91
N ALA A 32 15.39 27.55 -18.52
CA ALA A 32 15.67 26.60 -19.60
C ALA A 32 15.67 25.15 -19.07
N GLU A 33 16.31 24.90 -17.93
CA GLU A 33 16.30 23.60 -17.24
C GLU A 33 14.89 23.17 -16.85
N ARG A 34 14.07 24.10 -16.32
CA ARG A 34 12.69 23.82 -15.98
C ARG A 34 11.85 23.44 -17.20
N ALA A 35 12.02 24.17 -18.31
CA ALA A 35 11.32 23.85 -19.56
C ALA A 35 11.75 22.47 -20.11
N ALA A 36 13.05 22.14 -20.03
CA ALA A 36 13.56 20.83 -20.42
C ALA A 36 13.01 19.70 -19.53
N ALA A 37 12.94 19.92 -18.21
CA ALA A 37 12.35 18.97 -17.27
C ALA A 37 10.85 18.75 -17.53
N GLU A 38 10.11 19.81 -17.87
CA GLU A 38 8.69 19.71 -18.22
C GLU A 38 8.47 18.93 -19.51
N ALA A 39 9.30 19.17 -20.54
CA ALA A 39 9.26 18.41 -21.79
C ALA A 39 9.55 16.92 -21.55
N HIS A 40 10.61 16.61 -20.79
CA HIS A 40 10.96 15.23 -20.45
C HIS A 40 9.88 14.55 -19.60
N ALA A 41 9.28 15.27 -18.64
CA ALA A 41 8.16 14.76 -17.84
C ALA A 41 6.94 14.43 -18.71
N LYS A 42 6.65 15.24 -19.74
CA LYS A 42 5.54 14.99 -20.66
C LYS A 42 5.78 13.73 -21.49
N GLU A 43 6.99 13.54 -22.02
CA GLU A 43 7.35 12.36 -22.81
C GLU A 43 7.32 11.07 -21.97
N THR A 44 7.96 11.09 -20.79
CA THR A 44 7.97 9.95 -19.87
C THR A 44 6.56 9.59 -19.39
N THR A 45 5.72 10.58 -19.08
CA THR A 45 4.32 10.34 -18.69
C THR A 45 3.53 9.64 -19.81
N ASN A 46 3.72 10.06 -21.06
CA ASN A 46 3.05 9.42 -22.19
C ASN A 46 3.54 7.99 -22.41
N LEU A 47 4.85 7.73 -22.24
CA LEU A 47 5.41 6.39 -22.29
C LEU A 47 4.76 5.47 -21.24
N TRP A 48 4.71 5.90 -19.98
CA TRP A 48 4.12 5.09 -18.89
C TRP A 48 2.63 4.84 -19.09
N LYS A 49 1.86 5.83 -19.56
CA LYS A 49 0.46 5.65 -19.91
C LYS A 49 0.30 4.55 -20.97
N ASN A 50 1.11 4.60 -22.03
CA ASN A 50 1.05 3.59 -23.09
C ASN A 50 1.39 2.20 -22.56
N ILE A 51 2.41 2.06 -21.71
CA ILE A 51 2.75 0.77 -21.10
C ILE A 51 1.58 0.24 -20.27
N SER A 52 0.94 1.09 -19.44
CA SER A 52 -0.23 0.68 -18.66
C SER A 52 -1.37 0.18 -19.54
N PHE A 53 -1.70 0.89 -20.62
CA PHE A 53 -2.81 0.50 -21.50
C PHE A 53 -2.48 -0.72 -22.37
N TYR A 54 -1.28 -0.78 -22.95
CA TYR A 54 -0.93 -1.83 -23.93
C TYR A 54 -0.34 -3.08 -23.31
N VAL A 55 0.18 -3.02 -22.08
CA VAL A 55 0.81 -4.17 -21.41
C VAL A 55 0.02 -4.61 -20.20
N CYS A 56 -0.26 -3.70 -19.26
CA CYS A 56 -0.91 -4.09 -18.01
C CYS A 56 -2.35 -4.55 -18.21
N ILE A 57 -3.14 -3.88 -19.07
CA ILE A 57 -4.53 -4.29 -19.31
C ILE A 57 -4.60 -5.69 -19.95
N PRO A 58 -3.89 -6.01 -21.05
CA PRO A 58 -3.90 -7.37 -21.59
C PRO A 58 -3.37 -8.41 -20.60
N ALA A 59 -2.36 -8.08 -19.80
CA ALA A 59 -1.85 -8.97 -18.77
C ALA A 59 -2.90 -9.28 -17.69
N ILE A 60 -3.66 -8.27 -17.23
CA ILE A 60 -4.75 -8.45 -16.27
C ILE A 60 -5.86 -9.31 -16.88
N ILE A 61 -6.26 -9.05 -18.14
CA ILE A 61 -7.31 -9.84 -18.81
C ILE A 61 -6.87 -11.30 -18.93
N GLY A 62 -5.63 -11.55 -19.36
CA GLY A 62 -5.08 -12.91 -19.44
C GLY A 62 -5.00 -13.60 -18.08
N GLY A 63 -4.54 -12.89 -17.06
CA GLY A 63 -4.49 -13.37 -15.68
C GLY A 63 -5.89 -13.71 -15.13
N ALA A 64 -6.86 -12.82 -15.33
CA ALA A 64 -8.23 -13.00 -14.88
C ALA A 64 -8.91 -14.21 -15.55
N ALA A 65 -8.71 -14.38 -16.87
CA ALA A 65 -9.23 -15.54 -17.59
C ALA A 65 -8.63 -16.86 -17.07
N TRP A 66 -7.34 -16.86 -16.73
CA TRP A 66 -6.66 -18.03 -16.17
C TRP A 66 -7.15 -18.34 -14.75
N THR A 67 -7.24 -17.34 -13.87
CA THR A 67 -7.73 -17.52 -12.51
C THR A 67 -9.19 -17.98 -12.49
N TYR A 68 -10.02 -17.49 -13.42
CA TYR A 68 -11.41 -17.94 -13.54
C TYR A 68 -11.52 -19.44 -13.82
N LYS A 69 -10.68 -19.96 -14.74
CA LYS A 69 -10.64 -21.41 -15.03
C LYS A 69 -10.18 -22.22 -13.82
N LEU A 70 -9.18 -21.71 -13.09
CA LEU A 70 -8.66 -22.37 -11.89
C LEU A 70 -9.70 -22.38 -10.76
N GLU A 71 -10.43 -21.27 -10.60
CA GLU A 71 -11.53 -21.16 -9.64
C GLU A 71 -12.66 -22.14 -9.97
N ALA A 72 -13.06 -22.24 -11.23
CA ALA A 72 -14.07 -23.22 -11.67
C ALA A 72 -13.67 -24.66 -11.31
N ALA A 73 -12.40 -25.03 -11.55
CA ALA A 73 -11.89 -26.35 -11.16
C ALA A 73 -11.85 -26.54 -9.63
N HIS A 74 -11.57 -25.49 -8.85
CA HIS A 74 -11.67 -25.55 -7.39
C HIS A 74 -13.12 -25.74 -6.91
N HIS A 75 -14.10 -25.07 -7.53
CA HIS A 75 -15.52 -25.25 -7.21
C HIS A 75 -15.96 -26.69 -7.49
N GLU A 76 -15.61 -27.24 -8.67
CA GLU A 76 -15.89 -28.64 -9.01
C GLU A 76 -15.23 -29.63 -8.03
N HIS A 77 -13.99 -29.39 -7.63
CA HIS A 77 -13.29 -30.24 -6.66
C HIS A 77 -13.97 -30.22 -5.28
N LEU A 78 -14.40 -29.04 -4.81
CA LEU A 78 -15.13 -28.90 -3.55
C LEU A 78 -16.50 -29.60 -3.61
N GLU A 79 -17.20 -29.51 -4.73
CA GLU A 79 -18.48 -30.19 -4.94
C GLU A 79 -18.31 -31.71 -4.99
N HIS A 80 -17.30 -32.24 -5.68
CA HIS A 80 -16.99 -33.67 -5.69
C HIS A 80 -16.66 -34.19 -4.29
N ILE A 81 -15.84 -33.48 -3.52
CA ILE A 81 -15.52 -33.83 -2.13
C ILE A 81 -16.78 -33.85 -1.27
N LYS A 82 -17.69 -32.87 -1.43
CA LYS A 82 -18.95 -32.83 -0.70
C LYS A 82 -19.86 -34.00 -1.08
N HIS A 83 -19.94 -34.33 -2.37
CA HIS A 83 -20.78 -35.42 -2.87
C HIS A 83 -20.29 -36.80 -2.38
N ASP A 84 -18.98 -37.07 -2.46
CA ASP A 84 -18.39 -38.34 -2.05
C ASP A 84 -18.49 -38.59 -0.54
N ASN A 85 -18.63 -37.52 0.27
CA ASN A 85 -18.77 -37.58 1.72
C ASN A 85 -20.22 -37.41 2.21
N GLY A 86 -21.21 -37.64 1.34
CA GLY A 86 -22.62 -37.68 1.73
C GLY A 86 -23.29 -36.30 1.93
N GLY A 87 -22.74 -35.26 1.31
CA GLY A 87 -23.28 -33.89 1.34
C GLY A 87 -22.63 -32.96 2.37
N GLU A 88 -21.71 -33.48 3.20
CA GLU A 88 -20.93 -32.69 4.15
C GLU A 88 -19.45 -32.66 3.76
N MET A 89 -18.74 -31.60 4.16
CA MET A 89 -17.29 -31.54 3.93
C MET A 89 -16.58 -32.50 4.89
N PRO A 90 -15.58 -33.25 4.42
CA PRO A 90 -14.91 -34.27 5.23
C PRO A 90 -14.30 -33.62 6.47
N ALA A 91 -14.39 -34.31 7.60
CA ALA A 91 -13.73 -33.87 8.82
C ALA A 91 -12.22 -33.71 8.55
N ILE A 92 -11.70 -32.49 8.67
CA ILE A 92 -10.26 -32.22 8.54
C ILE A 92 -9.57 -32.96 9.68
N PRO A 93 -8.54 -33.80 9.41
CA PRO A 93 -7.81 -34.48 10.47
C PRO A 93 -7.24 -33.48 11.46
N ASP A 94 -7.55 -33.68 12.75
CA ASP A 94 -7.10 -32.79 13.81
C ASP A 94 -5.63 -33.05 14.11
N TYR A 95 -4.78 -32.12 13.67
CA TYR A 95 -3.37 -32.13 14.01
C TYR A 95 -3.12 -31.13 15.14
N GLU A 96 -2.23 -31.45 16.07
CA GLU A 96 -1.89 -30.63 17.25
C GLU A 96 -1.49 -29.18 16.90
N TYR A 97 -0.98 -28.97 15.69
CA TYR A 97 -0.59 -27.65 15.21
C TYR A 97 -1.69 -26.86 14.49
N LEU A 98 -2.82 -27.49 14.15
CA LEU A 98 -3.98 -26.84 13.55
C LEU A 98 -4.86 -26.23 14.64
N ASN A 99 -5.54 -25.12 14.33
CA ASN A 99 -6.54 -24.49 15.22
C ASN A 99 -6.06 -24.19 16.66
N ILE A 100 -4.76 -23.96 16.86
CA ILE A 100 -4.19 -23.66 18.18
C ILE A 100 -4.79 -22.36 18.73
N ARG A 101 -5.28 -22.41 19.97
CA ARG A 101 -5.74 -21.23 20.71
C ARG A 101 -4.89 -21.05 21.96
N LYS A 102 -3.92 -20.13 21.91
CA LYS A 102 -2.98 -19.88 23.04
C LYS A 102 -3.53 -18.93 24.10
N ALA A 103 -4.66 -18.26 23.85
CA ALA A 103 -5.33 -17.39 24.80
C ALA A 103 -6.86 -17.51 24.66
N MET A 104 -7.56 -17.60 25.79
CA MET A 104 -9.01 -17.40 25.85
C MET A 104 -9.27 -15.91 25.61
N ASP A 105 -9.82 -15.58 24.44
CA ASP A 105 -10.27 -14.22 24.10
C ASP A 105 -11.36 -13.76 25.09
N THR A 106 -10.96 -13.06 26.15
CA THR A 106 -11.79 -12.61 27.26
C THR A 106 -12.62 -11.36 26.94
N GLY A 107 -13.23 -11.27 25.74
CA GLY A 107 -14.06 -10.10 25.44
C GLY A 107 -14.91 -10.10 24.18
N ARG A 108 -14.68 -11.00 23.21
CA ARG A 108 -15.57 -11.11 22.04
C ARG A 108 -16.11 -12.54 21.96
N ARG A 109 -17.44 -12.67 21.95
CA ARG A 109 -18.14 -13.95 21.70
C ARG A 109 -17.93 -14.52 20.28
N ARG A 110 -16.82 -14.23 19.61
CA ARG A 110 -16.50 -14.74 18.27
C ARG A 110 -15.12 -15.37 18.29
N VAL A 111 -15.11 -16.67 18.56
CA VAL A 111 -13.95 -17.58 18.58
C VAL A 111 -13.44 -17.86 17.16
N TRP A 112 -13.62 -16.94 16.22
CA TRP A 112 -13.41 -17.10 14.77
C TRP A 112 -12.39 -16.08 14.25
N THR A 113 -11.61 -16.47 13.22
CA THR A 113 -10.80 -15.49 12.47
C THR A 113 -11.72 -14.50 11.74
N LEU A 114 -11.18 -13.35 11.36
CA LEU A 114 -11.94 -12.27 10.72
C LEU A 114 -12.65 -12.70 9.42
N ASP A 115 -12.13 -13.73 8.75
CA ASP A 115 -12.56 -14.27 7.46
C ASP A 115 -13.10 -15.71 7.54
N TRP A 116 -13.40 -16.22 8.75
CA TRP A 116 -13.82 -17.61 8.93
C TRP A 116 -15.13 -17.94 8.19
N THR A 117 -15.09 -18.92 7.28
CA THR A 117 -16.27 -19.49 6.61
C THR A 117 -16.45 -20.95 7.02
N GLY A 118 -17.71 -21.37 7.25
CA GLY A 118 -18.05 -22.75 7.59
C GLY A 118 -17.86 -23.75 6.43
N GLU A 119 -17.45 -23.27 5.25
CA GLU A 119 -17.15 -24.07 4.05
C GLU A 119 -15.73 -24.64 4.03
N VAL A 120 -14.80 -24.08 4.78
CA VAL A 120 -13.42 -24.62 4.83
C VAL A 120 -12.87 -24.63 6.25
N GLY A 121 -13.33 -23.72 7.09
CA GLY A 121 -12.97 -23.70 8.50
C GLY A 121 -13.86 -24.65 9.27
N GLN A 122 -13.37 -25.85 9.59
CA GLN A 122 -14.10 -26.74 10.48
C GLN A 122 -13.79 -26.45 11.94
N ARG A 123 -14.84 -26.45 12.77
CA ARG A 123 -14.69 -26.43 14.22
C ARG A 123 -14.22 -27.82 14.65
N LEU A 124 -13.18 -27.88 15.47
CA LEU A 124 -12.92 -29.09 16.23
C LEU A 124 -14.17 -29.38 17.07
N SER A 125 -14.81 -30.53 16.83
CA SER A 125 -15.83 -31.05 17.74
C SER A 125 -15.14 -31.16 19.09
N SER A 126 -15.61 -30.41 20.08
CA SER A 126 -15.13 -30.54 21.44
C SER A 126 -15.58 -31.91 21.95
N GLY A 127 -14.77 -32.93 21.69
CA GLY A 127 -14.78 -34.17 22.43
C GLY A 127 -14.51 -33.82 23.90
N GLY A 128 -15.39 -34.30 24.77
CA GLY A 128 -15.29 -34.13 26.22
C GLY A 128 -14.10 -34.85 26.83
#